data_AF-A0A0Q4P9L2-F1
#
_entry.id   AF-A0A0Q4P9L2-F1
#
_cell.length_a   1.000
_cell.length_b   1.000
_cell.length_c   1.000
_cell.angle_alpha   90.00
_cell.angle_beta   90.00
_cell.angle_gamma   90.00
#
_symmetry.space_group_name_H-M   'P 1'
#
loop_
_entity.id
_entity.type
_entity.pdbx_description
1 polymer ?
#
loop_
_entity_poly.entity_id
_entity_poly.type
_entity_poly.pdbx_seq_one_letter_code
_entity_poly.pdbx_strand_id
1 'polypeptide(L)' 'MAGKVLFEFVQMGQVMRVAAIDEETGTEVFVITPVNAARIHMERLALAKLRRKLGETEPPPSPRPSGRYA' A
#
# COMPACT_ATOMS: atom_id res chain seq x y z
N MET A 1 2.43 -13.09 17.33
CA MET A 1 1.75 -11.80 17.59
C MET A 1 1.51 -11.16 16.24
N ALA A 2 0.37 -10.52 15.99
CA ALA A 2 0.11 -9.91 14.69
C ALA A 2 0.99 -8.66 14.57
N GLY A 3 1.98 -8.69 13.67
CA GLY A 3 2.91 -7.58 13.42
C GLY A 3 2.12 -6.29 13.23
N LYS A 4 2.35 -5.33 14.12
CA LYS A 4 1.62 -4.06 14.15
C LYS A 4 2.26 -3.15 13.12
N VAL A 5 1.44 -2.62 12.22
CA VAL A 5 1.88 -1.66 11.19
C VAL A 5 1.53 -0.25 11.67
N LEU A 6 2.52 0.63 11.68
CA LEU A 6 2.35 2.05 11.97
C LEU A 6 2.17 2.84 10.68
N PHE A 7 1.27 3.82 10.68
CA PHE A 7 1.02 4.68 9.52
C PHE A 7 1.29 6.15 9.84
N GLU A 8 2.03 6.82 8.96
CA GLU A 8 2.24 8.27 9.00
C GLU A 8 1.57 8.92 7.78
N PHE A 9 0.88 10.03 8.00
CA PHE A 9 0.23 10.81 6.95
C PHE A 9 0.82 12.22 6.92
N VAL A 10 1.41 12.60 5.79
CA VAL A 10 1.99 13.93 5.58
C VAL A 10 1.40 14.54 4.32
N GLN A 11 0.60 15.60 4.48
CA GLN A 11 0.07 16.34 3.35
C GLN A 11 1.17 17.19 2.71
N MET A 12 1.35 17.05 1.40
CA MET A 12 2.30 17.81 0.59
C MET A 12 1.53 18.48 -0.55
N GLY A 13 0.97 19.66 -0.27
CA GLY A 13 0.10 20.37 -1.21
C GLY A 13 -1.19 19.61 -1.51
N GLN A 14 -1.36 19.16 -2.75
CA GLN A 14 -2.55 18.44 -3.24
C GLN A 14 -2.43 16.91 -3.15
N VAL A 15 -1.31 16.40 -2.63
CA VAL A 15 -1.10 14.97 -2.42
C VAL A 15 -0.86 14.67 -0.94
N MET A 16 -1.10 13.43 -0.56
CA MET A 16 -0.81 12.86 0.74
C MET A 16 0.31 11.83 0.58
N ARG A 17 1.41 12.01 1.32
CA ARG A 17 2.40 10.95 1.53
C ARG A 17 1.92 10.09 2.69
N VAL A 18 1.87 8.78 2.48
CA VAL A 18 1.48 7.82 3.51
C VAL A 18 2.60 6.83 3.70
N ALA A 19 3.25 6.84 4.87
CA ALA A 19 4.24 5.83 5.24
C ALA A 19 3.55 4.67 5.95
N ALA A 20 3.99 3.44 5.67
CA ALA A 20 3.64 2.24 6.42
C ALA A 20 4.94 1.60 6.91
N ILE A 21 5.02 1.37 8.21
CA ILE A 21 6.20 0.84 8.90
C ILE A 21 5.80 -0.43 9.64
N ASP A 22 6.50 -1.52 9.36
CA ASP A 22 6.39 -2.74 10.15
C ASP A 22 7.17 -2.58 11.47
N GLU A 23 6.50 -2.74 12.61
CA GLU A 23 7.11 -2.52 13.94
C GLU A 23 8.22 -3.55 14.26
N GLU A 24 8.09 -4.78 13.76
CA GLU A 24 9.03 -5.87 14.10
C GLU A 24 10.33 -5.78 13.28
N THR A 25 10.24 -5.55 11.97
CA THR A 25 11.40 -5.49 11.07
C THR A 25 11.96 -4.09 10.89
N GLY A 26 11.20 -3.05 11.24
CA GLY A 26 11.52 -1.66 10.92
C GLY A 26 11.41 -1.32 9.43
N THR A 27 10.84 -2.21 8.61
CA THR A 27 10.70 -1.98 7.17
C THR A 27 9.70 -0.86 6.91
N GLU A 28 10.15 0.22 6.28
CA GLU A 28 9.30 1.34 5.86
C GLU A 28 9.08 1.34 4.34
N VAL A 29 7.84 1.62 3.94
CA VAL A 29 7.49 2.03 2.58
C VAL A 29 6.63 3.28 2.62
N PHE A 30 6.63 4.06 1.54
CA PHE A 30 5.68 5.16 1.37
C PHE A 30 4.92 5.06 0.05
N VAL A 31 3.72 5.62 0.04
CA VAL A 31 2.89 5.81 -1.16
C VAL A 31 2.45 7.27 -1.27
N ILE A 32 2.13 7.70 -2.48
CA ILE A 32 1.59 9.03 -2.76
C ILE A 32 0.15 8.83 -3.23
N THR A 33 -0.78 9.53 -2.60
CA THR A 33 -2.21 9.47 -2.92
C THR A 33 -2.79 10.88 -3.06
N PRO A 34 -3.96 11.04 -3.68
CA PRO A 34 -4.70 12.30 -3.60
C PRO A 34 -5.00 12.69 -2.15
N VAL A 35 -4.99 13.98 -1.85
CA VAL A 35 -5.31 14.50 -0.50
C VAL A 35 -6.75 14.16 -0.06
N ASN A 36 -7.67 13.99 -1.02
CA ASN A 36 -9.08 13.69 -0.79
C ASN A 36 -9.40 12.18 -0.82
N ALA A 37 -8.40 11.30 -0.93
CA ALA A 37 -8.62 9.87 -0.86
C ALA A 37 -9.16 9.47 0.52
N ALA A 38 -10.00 8.43 0.59
CA ALA A 38 -10.46 7.90 1.86
C ALA A 38 -9.27 7.30 2.63
N ARG A 39 -9.16 7.60 3.93
CA ARG A 39 -8.07 7.10 4.80
C ARG A 39 -7.89 5.59 4.74
N ILE A 40 -8.98 4.83 4.76
CA ILE A 40 -8.94 3.37 4.65
C ILE A 40 -8.32 2.88 3.33
N HIS A 41 -8.51 3.60 2.22
CA HIS A 41 -7.91 3.25 0.94
C HIS A 41 -6.40 3.55 0.93
N MET A 42 -6.00 4.66 1.54
CA MET A 42 -4.60 5.03 1.72
C MET A 42 -3.83 3.99 2.54
N GLU A 43 -4.39 3.59 3.69
CA GLU A 43 -3.80 2.56 4.56
C GLU A 43 -3.69 1.21 3.84
N ARG A 44 -4.74 0.78 3.13
CA ARG A 44 -4.72 -0.47 2.35
C ARG A 44 -3.64 -0.46 1.27
N LEU A 45 -3.49 0.66 0.55
CA LEU A 45 -2.48 0.79 -0.49
C LEU A 45 -1.06 0.72 0.10
N ALA A 46 -0.82 1.45 1.19
CA ALA A 46 0.47 1.45 1.87
C ALA A 46 0.79 0.07 2.48
N LEU A 47 -0.19 -0.58 3.10
CA LEU A 47 -0.07 -1.94 3.64
C LEU A 47 0.23 -2.97 2.55
N ALA A 48 -0.47 -2.93 1.41
CA ALA A 48 -0.22 -3.84 0.29
C ALA A 48 1.21 -3.68 -0.24
N LYS A 49 1.71 -2.44 -0.33
CA LYS A 49 3.11 -2.18 -0.71
C LYS A 49 4.10 -2.72 0.32
N LEU A 50 3.81 -2.56 1.62
CA LEU A 50 4.64 -3.06 2.71
C LEU A 50 4.73 -4.59 2.68
N ARG A 51 3.59 -5.27 2.60
CA ARG A 51 3.51 -6.73 2.48
C ARG A 51 4.31 -7.25 1.29
N ARG A 52 4.16 -6.62 0.12
CA ARG A 52 4.95 -6.96 -1.06
C ARG A 52 6.45 -6.77 -0.83
N LYS A 53 6.86 -5.74 -0.08
CA LYS A 53 8.27 -5.50 0.27
C LYS A 53 8.79 -6.54 1.25
N LEU A 54 7.97 -7.01 2.18
CA LEU A 54 8.26 -8.09 3.12
C LEU A 54 8.28 -9.49 2.48
N GLY A 55 7.90 -9.60 1.20
CA GLY A 55 7.90 -10.87 0.47
C GLY A 55 6.61 -11.69 0.64
N GLU A 56 5.57 -11.12 1.27
CA GLU A 56 4.23 -11.70 1.25
C GLU A 56 3.71 -11.63 -0.18
N THR A 57 3.84 -12.75 -0.89
CA THR A 57 3.41 -12.86 -2.28
C THR A 57 1.89 -13.00 -2.29
N GLU A 58 1.18 -11.90 -2.56
CA GLU A 58 -0.20 -12.01 -3.03
C GLU A 58 -0.16 -12.76 -4.38
N PRO A 59 -0.95 -13.83 -4.58
CA PRO A 59 -0.94 -14.57 -5.83
C PRO A 59 -1.17 -13.61 -6.99
N PRO A 60 -0.44 -13.75 -8.10
CA PRO A 60 -0.61 -12.86 -9.24
C PRO A 60 -2.09 -12.82 -9.63
N PRO A 61 -2.65 -11.63 -9.94
CA PRO A 61 -4.04 -11.57 -10.38
C PRO A 61 -4.21 -12.52 -11.56
N SER A 62 -5.23 -13.38 -11.48
CA SER A 62 -5.55 -14.34 -12.53
C SER A 62 -5.50 -13.62 -13.89
N PRO A 63 -4.83 -14.18 -14.91
CA PRO A 63 -4.75 -13.53 -16.21
C PRO A 63 -6.16 -13.18 -16.64
N ARG A 64 -6.42 -11.88 -16.85
CA ARG A 64 -7.71 -11.45 -17.39
C ARG A 64 -7.86 -12.18 -18.72
N PRO A 65 -8.97 -12.88 -18.99
CA PRO A 65 -9.18 -13.46 -20.30
C PRO A 65 -8.99 -12.34 -21.32
N SER A 66 -8.06 -12.55 -22.25
CA SER A 66 -7.77 -11.59 -23.31
C SER A 66 -9.06 -11.39 -24.10
N GLY A 67 -9.77 -10.31 -23.80
CA GLY A 67 -10.97 -9.91 -24.50
C GLY A 67 -10.62 -9.73 -25.96
N ARG A 68 -11.27 -10.56 -26.78
CA ARG A 68 -11.19 -10.65 -28.24
C ARG A 68 -11.44 -9.27 -28.87
N TYR A 69 -10.36 -8.54 -29.13
CA TYR A 69 -10.26 -7.63 -30.26
C TYR A 69 -9.35 -8.32 -31.29
N ALA A 70 -9.96 -9.28 -31.99
CA ALA A 70 -9.53 -9.84 -33.27
C ALA A 70 -10.73 -9.72 -34.20
#